data_AF-M4AZ43-F1
#
_entry.id   AF-M4AZ43-F1
#
_cell.length_a   1.000
_cell.length_b   1.000
_cell.length_c   1.000
_cell.angle_alpha   90.00
_cell.angle_beta   90.00
_cell.angle_gamma   90.00
#
_symmetry.space_group_name_H-M   'P 1'
#
loop_
_entity.id
_entity.type
_entity.pdbx_description
1 polymer ?
#
loop_
_entity_poly.entity_id
_entity_poly.type
_entity_poly.pdbx_seq_one_letter_code
_entity_poly.pdbx_strand_id
1 'polypeptide(L)'
;MQMTPSSLAGLQQVPQLVPADPSASGGKAAPPSKMKKPSVDKDSEEYRQRRERNNLAVKKSRMRSKQKAMDTQQRVNELKEENERLEAKIKLLSKELSVLKDLFLEHAHNLADNVQPPADAASPAPAQ
;
A
#
# COMPACT_ATOMS: atom_id res chain seq x y z
N MET A 1 5.68 -32.18 1.72
CA MET A 1 5.45 -30.92 0.99
C MET A 1 6.38 -29.87 1.57
N GLN A 2 7.25 -29.29 0.74
CA GLN A 2 8.30 -28.37 1.19
C GLN A 2 7.74 -26.95 1.26
N MET A 3 7.84 -26.31 2.42
CA MET A 3 7.56 -24.88 2.59
C MET A 3 8.85 -24.11 2.34
N THR A 4 8.93 -23.43 1.20
CA THR A 4 10.00 -22.47 0.93
C THR A 4 9.72 -21.18 1.72
N PRO A 5 10.71 -20.56 2.39
CA PRO A 5 10.55 -19.24 2.96
C PRO A 5 10.59 -18.20 1.83
N SER A 6 9.46 -17.54 1.58
CA SER A 6 9.42 -16.36 0.71
C SER A 6 10.23 -15.24 1.37
N SER A 7 11.40 -15.00 0.80
CA SER A 7 12.27 -13.87 1.07
C SER A 7 11.49 -12.54 1.02
N LEU A 8 11.29 -11.91 2.18
CA LEU A 8 10.87 -10.51 2.30
C LEU A 8 12.09 -9.60 2.19
N ALA A 9 12.81 -9.69 1.07
CA ALA A 9 13.84 -8.73 0.68
C ALA A 9 13.36 -8.02 -0.58
N GLY A 10 12.49 -7.02 -0.43
CA GLY A 10 11.98 -6.34 -1.63
C GLY A 10 11.01 -5.20 -1.43
N LEU A 11 11.06 -4.42 -0.35
CA LEU A 11 10.27 -3.19 -0.25
C LEU A 11 11.03 -2.05 0.43
N GLN A 12 12.16 -1.67 -0.16
CA GLN A 12 12.63 -0.29 -0.08
C GLN A 12 13.36 0.10 -1.37
N GLN A 13 12.65 -0.03 -2.50
CA GLN A 13 13.08 0.65 -3.70
C GLN A 13 12.39 2.01 -3.71
N VAL A 14 13.10 3.01 -3.17
CA VAL A 14 12.83 4.40 -3.52
C VAL A 14 12.87 4.47 -5.05
N PRO A 15 11.84 4.97 -5.75
CA PRO A 15 11.94 5.17 -7.19
C PRO A 15 13.12 6.10 -7.45
N GLN A 16 14.22 5.53 -7.96
CA GLN A 16 15.32 6.29 -8.54
C GLN A 16 14.70 7.06 -9.71
N LEU A 17 14.56 8.37 -9.54
CA LEU A 17 14.20 9.29 -10.62
C LEU A 17 15.37 9.26 -11.61
N VAL A 18 15.26 8.41 -12.63
CA VAL A 18 16.09 8.52 -13.83
C VAL A 18 15.90 9.93 -14.36
N PRO A 19 16.97 10.70 -14.61
CA PRO A 19 16.85 11.98 -15.30
C PRO A 19 16.15 11.70 -16.63
N ALA A 20 14.91 12.20 -16.78
CA ALA A 20 14.21 12.09 -18.03
C ALA A 20 15.06 12.76 -19.11
N ASP A 21 15.54 11.98 -20.08
CA ASP A 21 16.09 12.52 -21.31
C ASP A 21 15.07 13.50 -21.90
N PRO A 22 15.45 14.77 -22.18
CA PRO A 22 14.49 15.79 -22.61
C PRO A 22 13.96 15.58 -24.04
N SER A 23 14.03 14.35 -24.58
CA SER A 23 13.72 14.04 -25.97
C SER A 23 12.46 13.19 -26.18
N ALA A 24 11.77 12.73 -25.12
CA ALA A 24 10.55 11.94 -25.28
C ALA A 24 9.38 12.53 -24.50
N SER A 25 8.32 12.93 -25.22
CA SER A 25 7.02 13.40 -24.71
C SER A 25 6.96 14.84 -24.17
N GLY A 26 6.90 15.79 -25.09
CA GLY A 26 6.35 17.12 -24.84
C GLY A 26 6.46 17.93 -26.11
N GLY A 27 5.35 18.17 -26.81
CA GLY A 27 5.32 18.99 -28.01
C GLY A 27 6.14 20.25 -27.79
N LYS A 28 7.18 20.45 -28.61
CA LYS A 28 8.06 21.61 -28.50
C LYS A 28 7.23 22.84 -28.80
N ALA A 29 6.72 23.51 -27.76
CA ALA A 29 6.36 24.90 -27.88
C ALA A 29 7.65 25.60 -28.30
N ALA A 30 7.70 26.04 -29.57
CA ALA A 30 8.81 26.82 -30.08
C ALA A 30 9.09 27.97 -29.10
N PRO A 31 10.36 28.30 -28.81
CA PRO A 31 10.66 29.43 -27.95
C PRO A 31 9.96 30.66 -28.56
N PRO A 32 9.24 31.48 -27.77
CA PRO A 32 8.63 32.68 -28.31
C PRO A 32 9.72 33.46 -29.02
N SER A 33 9.50 33.68 -30.31
CA SER A 33 10.32 34.51 -31.19
C SER A 33 10.84 35.71 -30.38
N LYS A 34 12.14 36.00 -30.52
CA LYS A 34 12.85 37.12 -29.87
C LYS A 34 12.30 38.47 -30.35
N MET A 35 11.01 38.72 -30.19
CA MET A 35 10.46 40.05 -30.20
C MET A 35 11.03 40.74 -28.97
N LYS A 36 11.83 41.79 -29.21
CA LYS A 36 12.33 42.67 -28.17
C LYS A 36 11.13 43.05 -27.29
N LYS A 37 11.07 42.51 -26.07
CA LYS A 37 10.06 42.93 -25.11
C LYS A 37 10.23 44.43 -24.95
N PRO A 38 9.18 45.25 -25.17
CA PRO A 38 9.28 46.68 -24.90
C PRO A 38 9.79 46.82 -23.47
N SER A 39 10.75 47.73 -23.26
CA SER A 39 11.31 48.00 -21.94
C SER A 39 10.15 48.37 -21.03
N VAL A 40 9.78 47.46 -20.14
CA VAL A 40 8.70 47.70 -19.20
C VAL A 40 9.22 48.71 -18.20
N ASP A 41 8.60 49.88 -18.17
CA ASP A 41 8.87 50.89 -17.16
C ASP A 41 8.50 50.30 -15.79
N LYS A 42 9.54 50.12 -14.95
CA LYS A 42 9.41 49.48 -13.64
C LYS A 42 8.68 50.35 -12.62
N ASP A 43 8.58 51.65 -12.89
CA ASP A 43 7.88 52.59 -12.02
C ASP A 43 6.43 52.82 -12.44
N SER A 44 6.02 52.27 -13.59
CA SER A 44 4.63 52.32 -14.04
C SER A 44 3.69 51.62 -13.06
N GLU A 45 2.50 52.21 -12.87
CA GLU A 45 1.46 51.65 -12.02
C GLU A 45 0.99 50.27 -12.53
N GLU A 46 0.94 50.09 -13.86
CA GLU A 46 0.60 48.80 -14.48
C GLU A 46 1.61 47.71 -14.11
N TYR A 47 2.92 48.02 -14.10
CA TYR A 47 3.94 47.08 -13.66
C TYR A 47 3.76 46.70 -12.19
N ARG A 48 3.51 47.68 -11.30
CA ARG A 48 3.25 47.42 -9.87
C ARG A 48 2.07 46.47 -9.67
N GLN A 49 0.92 46.75 -10.28
CA GLN A 49 -0.27 45.89 -10.19
C GLN A 49 -0.01 44.47 -10.72
N ARG A 50 0.75 44.32 -11.81
CA ARG A 50 1.15 42.99 -12.34
C ARG A 50 2.04 42.24 -11.36
N ARG A 51 2.99 42.92 -10.71
CA ARG A 51 3.89 42.31 -9.72
C ARG A 51 3.14 41.90 -8.45
N GLU A 52 2.24 42.74 -7.96
CA GLU A 52 1.39 42.41 -6.81
C GLU A 52 0.53 41.17 -7.08
N ARG A 53 -0.14 41.11 -8.23
CA ARG A 53 -0.89 39.92 -8.65
C ARG A 53 0.00 38.68 -8.73
N ASN A 54 1.20 38.80 -9.29
CA ASN A 54 2.13 37.67 -9.37
C ASN A 54 2.59 37.22 -7.98
N ASN A 55 2.92 38.14 -7.09
CA ASN A 55 3.32 37.82 -5.72
C ASN A 55 2.22 37.05 -4.98
N LEU A 56 0.96 37.48 -5.13
CA LEU A 56 -0.20 36.77 -4.59
C LEU A 56 -0.36 35.37 -5.19
N ALA A 57 -0.22 35.24 -6.52
CA ALA A 57 -0.31 33.95 -7.21
C ALA A 57 0.79 32.98 -6.75
N VAL A 58 2.03 33.47 -6.60
CA VAL A 58 3.16 32.66 -6.11
C VAL A 58 2.92 32.23 -4.68
N LYS A 59 2.48 33.13 -3.79
CA LYS A 59 2.14 32.79 -2.39
C LYS A 59 1.05 31.71 -2.36
N LYS A 60 -0.01 31.86 -3.15
CA LYS A 60 -1.10 30.88 -3.27
C LYS A 60 -0.58 29.53 -3.78
N SER A 61 0.27 29.52 -4.81
CA SER A 61 0.84 28.29 -5.38
C SER A 61 1.72 27.55 -4.36
N ARG A 62 2.57 28.28 -3.63
CA ARG A 62 3.41 27.71 -2.57
C ARG A 62 2.58 27.11 -1.45
N MET A 63 1.58 27.85 -0.97
CA MET A 63 0.67 27.38 0.08
C MET A 63 -0.08 26.11 -0.37
N ARG A 64 -0.59 26.08 -1.59
CA ARG A 64 -1.28 24.90 -2.13
C ARG A 64 -0.36 23.69 -2.21
N SER A 65 0.90 23.88 -2.62
CA SER A 65 1.88 22.81 -2.71
C SER A 65 2.25 22.27 -1.33
N LYS A 66 2.43 23.16 -0.35
CA LYS A 66 2.66 22.80 1.05
C LYS A 66 1.48 22.02 1.63
N GLN A 67 0.26 22.51 1.41
CA GLN A 67 -0.96 21.84 1.88
C GLN A 67 -1.08 20.44 1.29
N LYS A 68 -0.89 20.29 -0.03
CA LYS A 68 -0.92 18.99 -0.69
C LYS A 68 0.09 18.00 -0.09
N ALA A 69 1.30 18.47 0.23
CA ALA A 69 2.30 17.62 0.89
C ALA A 69 1.85 17.18 2.29
N MET A 70 1.28 18.10 3.08
CA MET A 70 0.72 17.78 4.41
C MET A 70 -0.45 16.80 4.32
N ASP A 71 -1.41 17.05 3.43
CA ASP A 71 -2.58 16.17 3.22
C ASP A 71 -2.13 14.77 2.81
N THR A 72 -1.12 14.67 1.94
CA THR A 72 -0.56 13.38 1.52
C THR A 72 0.08 12.65 2.69
N GLN A 73 0.85 13.35 3.52
CA GLN A 73 1.47 12.76 4.71
C GLN A 73 0.41 12.28 5.72
N GLN A 74 -0.63 13.07 5.95
CA GLN A 74 -1.75 12.69 6.79
C GLN A 74 -2.43 11.43 6.23
N ARG A 75 -2.70 11.39 4.92
CA ARG A 75 -3.33 10.23 4.30
C ARG A 75 -2.49 8.96 4.42
N VAL A 76 -1.16 9.08 4.31
CA VAL A 76 -0.25 7.95 4.53
C VAL A 76 -0.35 7.43 5.97
N ASN A 77 -0.44 8.33 6.96
CA ASN A 77 -0.57 7.93 8.36
C ASN A 77 -1.92 7.22 8.60
N GLU A 78 -3.02 7.79 8.12
CA GLU A 78 -4.36 7.17 8.21
C GLU A 78 -4.38 5.76 7.59
N LEU A 79 -3.75 5.59 6.42
CA LEU A 79 -3.68 4.29 5.75
C LEU A 79 -2.82 3.28 6.52
N LYS A 80 -1.77 3.72 7.21
CA LYS A 80 -0.95 2.85 8.06
C LYS A 80 -1.73 2.35 9.27
N GLU A 81 -2.40 3.26 9.97
CA GLU A 81 -3.24 2.92 11.13
C GLU A 81 -4.37 1.96 10.73
N GLU A 82 -5.05 2.22 9.60
CA GLU A 82 -6.09 1.34 9.09
C GLU A 82 -5.53 -0.04 8.69
N ASN A 83 -4.33 -0.09 8.10
CA ASN A 83 -3.71 -1.35 7.75
C ASN A 83 -3.36 -2.18 9.00
N GLU A 84 -2.74 -1.57 10.02
CA GLU A 84 -2.45 -2.23 11.30
C GLU A 84 -3.73 -2.78 11.96
N ARG A 85 -4.83 -2.00 11.93
CA ARG A 85 -6.14 -2.42 12.43
C ARG A 85 -6.70 -3.63 11.67
N LEU A 86 -6.58 -3.63 10.34
CA LEU A 86 -7.04 -4.73 9.49
C LEU A 86 -6.18 -5.99 9.69
N GLU A 87 -4.86 -5.85 9.80
CA GLU A 87 -3.94 -6.96 10.09
C GLU A 87 -4.26 -7.61 11.44
N ALA A 88 -4.54 -6.80 12.47
CA ALA A 88 -4.98 -7.30 13.78
C ALA A 88 -6.30 -8.08 13.68
N LYS A 89 -7.25 -7.59 12.88
CA LYS A 89 -8.54 -8.27 12.66
C LYS A 89 -8.35 -9.61 11.93
N ILE A 90 -7.51 -9.64 10.89
CA ILE A 90 -7.18 -10.88 10.17
C ILE A 90 -6.55 -11.89 11.12
N LYS A 91 -5.59 -11.45 11.96
CA LYS A 91 -4.92 -12.32 12.93
C LYS A 91 -5.91 -12.92 13.94
N LEU A 92 -6.84 -12.11 14.45
CA LEU A 92 -7.86 -12.56 15.39
C LEU A 92 -8.76 -13.63 14.75
N LEU A 93 -9.35 -13.32 13.59
CA LEU A 93 -10.23 -14.25 12.88
C LEU A 93 -9.51 -15.54 12.49
N SER A 94 -8.24 -15.45 12.09
CA SER A 94 -7.44 -16.64 11.77
C SER A 94 -7.24 -17.54 12.99
N LYS A 95 -7.04 -16.94 14.17
CA LYS A 95 -6.95 -17.70 15.43
C LYS A 95 -8.28 -18.35 15.80
N GLU A 96 -9.39 -17.63 15.68
CA GLU A 96 -10.74 -18.17 15.92
C GLU A 96 -11.04 -19.36 15.00
N LEU A 97 -10.72 -19.25 13.71
CA LEU A 97 -10.86 -20.35 12.76
C LEU A 97 -9.97 -21.55 13.10
N SER A 98 -8.73 -21.32 13.54
CA SER A 98 -7.84 -22.41 13.99
C SER A 98 -8.44 -23.14 15.19
N VAL A 99 -8.89 -22.41 16.21
CA VAL A 99 -9.51 -23.00 17.41
C VAL A 99 -10.73 -23.84 17.04
N LEU A 100 -11.61 -23.33 16.17
CA LEU A 100 -12.77 -24.09 15.71
C LEU A 100 -12.35 -25.34 14.96
N LYS A 101 -11.38 -25.24 14.04
CA LYS A 101 -10.85 -26.38 13.29
C LYS A 101 -10.27 -27.45 14.22
N ASP A 102 -9.47 -27.04 15.19
CA ASP A 102 -8.82 -27.94 16.15
C ASP A 102 -9.87 -28.66 16.99
N LEU A 103 -10.91 -27.95 17.46
CA LEU A 103 -12.04 -28.53 18.19
C LEU A 103 -12.81 -29.57 17.36
N PHE A 104 -13.08 -29.28 16.09
CA PHE A 104 -13.74 -30.23 15.19
C PHE A 104 -12.89 -31.49 14.95
N LEU A 105 -11.57 -31.33 14.78
CA LEU A 105 -10.66 -32.45 14.58
C LEU A 105 -10.51 -33.30 15.84
N GLU A 106 -10.44 -32.68 17.02
CA GLU A 106 -10.40 -33.37 18.30
C GLU A 106 -11.66 -34.22 18.51
N HIS A 107 -12.85 -33.66 18.26
CA HIS A 107 -14.09 -34.43 18.34
C HIS A 107 -14.18 -35.56 17.31
N ALA A 108 -13.70 -35.33 16.08
CA ALA A 108 -13.68 -36.37 15.05
C ALA A 108 -12.74 -37.54 15.41
N HIS A 109 -11.57 -37.25 15.98
CA HIS A 109 -10.67 -38.30 16.49
C HIS A 109 -11.29 -39.06 17.66
N ASN A 110 -11.86 -38.37 18.65
CA ASN A 110 -12.55 -39.01 19.77
C ASN A 110 -13.72 -39.91 19.31
N LEU A 111 -14.43 -39.53 18.23
CA LEU A 111 -15.49 -40.35 17.65
C LEU A 111 -14.93 -41.59 16.93
N ALA A 112 -13.79 -41.48 16.26
CA ALA A 112 -13.12 -42.60 15.59
C ALA A 112 -12.52 -43.59 16.60
N ASP A 113 -11.94 -43.12 17.71
CA ASP A 113 -11.38 -43.97 18.76
C ASP A 113 -12.47 -44.73 19.55
N ASN A 114 -13.68 -44.18 19.66
CA ASN A 114 -14.82 -44.85 20.28
C ASN A 114 -15.51 -45.88 19.35
N VAL A 115 -15.04 -46.03 18.10
CA VAL A 115 -15.39 -47.10 17.16
C VAL A 115 -14.18 -48.04 17.04
N GLN A 116 -13.79 -48.67 18.14
CA GLN A 116 -12.95 -49.86 18.05
C GLN A 116 -13.75 -50.97 17.32
N PRO A 117 -13.18 -51.62 16.29
CA PRO A 117 -13.78 -52.84 15.76
C PRO A 117 -13.78 -53.90 16.88
N PRO A 118 -14.80 -54.77 16.95
CA PRO A 118 -14.80 -55.86 17.93
C PRO A 118 -13.56 -56.71 17.71
N ALA A 119 -12.65 -56.71 18.69
CA ALA A 119 -11.57 -57.67 18.75
C ALA A 119 -12.17 -59.08 18.83
N ASP A 120 -11.77 -59.92 17.89
CA ASP A 120 -11.77 -61.38 17.96
C ASP A 120 -13.11 -62.11 17.95
N ALA A 121 -13.76 -62.11 16.80
CA ALA A 121 -14.53 -63.27 16.34
C ALA A 121 -13.67 -64.11 15.37
N ALA A 122 -12.83 -65.01 15.87
CA ALA A 122 -12.53 -66.33 15.29
C ALA A 122 -11.24 -66.95 15.86
N SER A 123 -11.40 -67.86 16.82
CA SER A 123 -10.53 -69.05 16.88
C SER A 123 -11.40 -70.26 17.18
N PRO A 124 -11.61 -71.16 16.21
CA PRO A 124 -12.34 -72.41 16.44
C PRO A 124 -11.43 -73.37 17.20
N ALA A 125 -11.99 -73.97 18.25
CA ALA A 125 -11.37 -74.98 19.09
C ALA A 125 -10.75 -76.13 18.27
N PRO A 126 -9.57 -76.67 18.65
CA PRO A 126 -9.18 -77.99 18.22
C PRO A 126 -9.79 -79.01 19.18
N ALA A 127 -10.57 -79.93 18.61
CA ALA A 127 -11.05 -81.13 19.29
C ALA A 127 -9.88 -82.04 19.69
N GLN A 128 -9.86 -82.47 20.95
CA GLN A 128 -9.72 -83.87 21.39
C GLN A 128 -9.85 -83.97 22.92
#